data_AF-A0AAV4B8Q2-F1
#
_entry.id   AF-A0AAV4B8Q2-F1
#
_cell.length_a   1.000
_cell.length_b   1.000
_cell.length_c   1.000
_cell.angle_alpha   90.00
_cell.angle_beta   90.00
_cell.angle_gamma   90.00
#
_symmetry.space_group_name_H-M   'P 1'
#
loop_
_entity.id
_entity.type
_entity.pdbx_description
1 polymer ?
#
loop_
_entity_poly.entity_id
_entity_poly.type
_entity_poly.pdbx_seq_one_letter_code
_entity_poly.pdbx_strand_id
1 'polypeptide(L)'
;MSVQSDLEKAHAPRDVDVSAAGRGVWLVKVPKYLSDQWKSCPPGTDVGNLKISKSKEPNKKPDIVFTTFNVAQKKPVTAAAPLASSSASLSSVAAAAQPLVPLGQPKKLPTSQNHKFLVTNVGNQKLVVMSEAKSDNSGSDPLAGKICVEGRVMQRAECHPIVDSNYRQIKREQVSAHNTPQRQMKLLPGFVQTYKPVKEPVGSMKDMKAKKAEKRSRAEKDKVLDILYNAFEKHQFYNIKDLMGITKQPAPYLKEILKEICNYNMAAPHKYMWELKPEFRHYKSQEESGASGTT
;
A
#
# COMPACT_ATOMS: atom_id res chain seq x y z
N MET A 1 -23.02 -2.47 23.70
CA MET A 1 -22.92 -1.63 24.92
C MET A 1 -21.46 -1.29 25.26
N SER A 2 -20.61 -0.96 24.28
CA SER A 2 -19.14 -0.79 24.50
C SER A 2 -18.65 0.66 24.46
N VAL A 3 -19.56 1.63 24.29
CA VAL A 3 -19.21 3.06 24.12
C VAL A 3 -19.08 3.80 25.46
N GLN A 4 -19.63 3.26 26.55
CA GLN A 4 -19.60 3.91 27.86
C GLN A 4 -18.22 3.79 28.54
N SER A 5 -17.48 2.70 28.31
CA SER A 5 -16.19 2.44 28.96
C SER A 5 -15.05 3.36 28.50
N ASP A 6 -15.05 3.78 27.23
CA ASP A 6 -14.01 4.66 26.71
C ASP A 6 -14.18 6.12 27.19
N LEU A 7 -15.42 6.55 27.40
CA LEU A 7 -15.73 7.90 27.89
C LEU A 7 -15.40 8.08 29.39
N GLU A 8 -15.53 7.00 30.16
CA GLU A 8 -15.19 6.97 31.58
C GLU A 8 -13.66 6.99 31.80
N LYS A 9 -12.90 6.34 30.91
CA LYS A 9 -11.43 6.33 30.93
C LYS A 9 -10.81 7.68 30.53
N ALA A 10 -11.53 8.51 29.79
CA ALA A 10 -11.09 9.84 29.38
C ALA A 10 -11.15 10.88 30.52
N HIS A 11 -11.99 10.65 31.54
CA HIS A 11 -12.14 11.53 32.70
C HIS A 11 -11.45 11.00 33.97
N ALA A 12 -10.71 9.90 33.86
CA ALA A 12 -9.92 9.40 34.98
C ALA A 12 -8.87 10.47 35.38
N PRO A 13 -8.79 10.84 36.67
CA PRO A 13 -7.79 11.80 37.12
C PRO A 13 -6.39 11.25 36.83
N ARG A 14 -5.64 11.95 35.99
CA ARG A 14 -4.22 11.67 35.72
C ARG A 14 -3.38 12.72 36.42
N ASP A 15 -2.38 12.27 37.15
CA ASP A 15 -1.42 13.17 37.77
C ASP A 15 -0.58 13.85 36.69
N VAL A 16 -0.45 15.17 36.80
CA VAL A 16 0.34 16.01 35.91
C VAL A 16 1.61 16.43 36.63
N ASP A 17 2.76 16.17 36.03
CA ASP A 17 4.04 16.63 36.56
C ASP A 17 4.22 18.13 36.29
N VAL A 18 4.37 18.93 37.35
CA VAL A 18 4.47 20.40 37.29
C VAL A 18 5.90 20.89 37.57
N SER A 19 6.87 19.98 37.70
CA SER A 19 8.25 20.29 38.12
C SER A 19 8.93 21.36 37.24
N ALA A 20 8.64 21.37 35.93
CA ALA A 20 9.21 22.34 34.99
C ALA A 20 8.28 23.54 34.67
N ALA A 21 7.18 23.75 35.41
CA ALA A 21 6.25 24.86 35.14
C ALA A 21 6.88 26.26 35.25
N GLY A 22 7.92 26.42 36.07
CA GLY A 22 8.71 27.66 36.17
C GLY A 22 9.66 27.90 34.99
N ARG A 23 9.92 26.89 34.14
CA ARG A 23 10.84 27.00 33.01
C ARG A 23 10.28 27.92 31.94
N GLY A 24 11.06 28.92 31.55
CA GLY A 24 10.76 29.80 30.43
C GLY A 24 11.14 29.17 29.10
N VAL A 25 10.19 29.08 28.16
CA VAL A 25 10.44 28.58 26.79
C VAL A 25 10.09 29.61 25.73
N TRP A 26 10.68 29.47 24.54
CA TRP A 26 10.40 30.32 23.39
C TRP A 26 9.55 29.57 22.36
N LEU A 27 8.54 30.25 21.83
CA LEU A 27 7.71 29.74 20.73
C LEU A 27 8.15 30.40 19.42
N VAL A 28 8.75 29.63 18.52
CA VAL A 28 9.24 30.14 17.24
C VAL A 28 8.43 29.55 16.09
N LYS A 29 7.82 30.40 15.27
CA LYS A 29 7.20 30.01 14.01
C LYS A 29 8.27 29.91 12.92
N VAL A 30 8.37 28.76 12.27
CA VAL A 30 9.44 28.44 11.31
C VAL A 30 8.86 28.16 9.91
N PRO A 31 9.48 28.64 8.82
CA PRO A 31 9.08 28.29 7.45
C PRO A 31 9.14 26.78 7.15
N LYS A 32 8.23 26.29 6.29
CA LYS A 32 8.09 24.86 5.98
C LYS A 32 9.39 24.21 5.51
N TYR A 33 10.11 24.87 4.58
CA TYR A 33 11.35 24.32 4.03
C TYR A 33 12.43 24.07 5.09
N LEU A 34 12.50 24.88 6.15
CA LEU A 34 13.41 24.64 7.26
C LEU A 34 12.93 23.46 8.11
N SER A 35 11.63 23.39 8.40
CA SER A 35 11.07 22.26 9.15
C SER A 35 11.28 20.93 8.44
N ASP A 36 11.19 20.92 7.11
CA ASP A 36 11.40 19.72 6.29
C ASP A 36 12.88 19.32 6.27
N GLN A 37 13.80 20.30 6.21
CA GLN A 37 15.23 20.05 6.37
C GLN A 37 15.56 19.44 7.73
N TRP A 38 15.00 19.97 8.82
CA TRP A 38 15.26 19.47 10.17
C TRP A 38 14.69 18.06 10.38
N LYS A 39 13.50 17.76 9.83
CA LYS A 39 12.92 16.41 9.86
C LYS A 39 13.75 15.38 9.09
N SER A 40 14.47 15.81 8.06
CA SER A 40 15.37 14.94 7.29
C SER A 40 16.69 14.67 8.01
N CYS A 41 17.01 15.38 9.09
CA CYS A 41 18.25 15.20 9.84
C CYS A 41 18.08 14.15 10.96
N PRO A 42 19.11 13.32 11.22
CA PRO A 42 19.05 12.38 12.34
C PRO A 42 19.03 13.12 13.69
N PRO A 43 18.44 12.51 14.75
CA PRO A 43 18.37 13.12 16.08
C PRO A 43 19.78 13.40 16.62
N GLY A 44 19.96 14.55 17.25
CA GLY A 44 21.26 15.01 17.77
C GLY A 44 22.14 15.73 16.75
N THR A 45 21.66 15.97 15.53
CA THR A 45 22.41 16.75 14.53
C THR A 45 22.23 18.25 14.74
N ASP A 46 23.33 19.00 14.77
CA ASP A 46 23.31 20.46 14.80
C ASP A 46 22.78 21.05 13.48
N VAL A 47 21.65 21.75 13.54
CA VAL A 47 20.96 22.31 12.36
C VAL A 47 21.35 23.75 12.04
N GLY A 48 22.04 24.44 12.94
CA GLY A 48 22.41 25.84 12.77
C GLY A 48 22.81 26.54 14.07
N ASN A 49 23.21 27.79 13.95
CA ASN A 49 23.60 28.65 15.06
C ASN A 49 22.64 29.83 15.20
N LEU A 50 22.22 30.11 16.44
CA LEU A 50 21.41 31.28 16.78
C LEU A 50 22.30 32.36 17.40
N LYS A 51 22.41 33.51 16.74
CA LYS A 51 23.14 34.68 17.23
C LYS A 51 22.16 35.72 17.74
N ILE A 52 22.24 36.05 19.03
CA ILE A 52 21.43 37.09 19.67
C ILE A 52 22.32 38.30 19.93
N SER A 53 22.14 39.36 19.14
CA SER A 53 22.84 40.64 19.34
C SER A 53 21.95 41.59 20.13
N LYS A 54 22.36 41.92 21.36
CA LYS A 54 21.71 42.96 22.16
C LYS A 54 22.20 44.32 21.67
N SER A 55 21.28 45.17 21.18
CA SER A 55 21.62 46.54 20.83
C SER A 55 21.93 47.35 22.09
N LYS A 56 22.92 48.25 22.01
CA LYS A 56 23.28 49.17 23.10
C LYS A 56 22.25 50.27 23.33
N GLU A 57 21.34 50.48 22.38
CA GLU A 57 20.26 51.47 22.49
C GLU A 57 19.12 50.95 23.38
N PRO A 58 18.62 51.74 24.35
CA PRO A 58 17.69 51.29 25.39
C PRO A 58 16.29 50.88 24.87
N ASN A 59 15.95 51.15 23.61
CA ASN A 59 14.61 50.91 23.06
C ASN A 59 14.59 50.04 21.79
N LYS A 60 15.74 49.51 21.37
CA LYS A 60 15.83 48.71 20.15
C LYS A 60 15.71 47.23 20.51
N LYS A 61 14.79 46.54 19.80
CA LYS A 61 14.61 45.09 19.96
C LYS A 61 15.92 44.36 19.60
N PRO A 62 16.26 43.25 20.30
CA PRO A 62 17.47 42.50 20.00
C PRO A 62 17.44 42.01 18.55
N ASP A 63 18.58 42.09 17.87
CA ASP A 63 18.71 41.56 16.51
C ASP A 63 19.11 40.08 16.62
N ILE A 64 18.16 39.22 16.29
CA ILE A 64 18.30 37.77 16.42
C ILE A 64 18.39 37.18 15.02
N VAL A 65 19.52 36.55 14.72
CA VAL A 65 19.79 35.94 13.42
C VAL A 65 20.10 34.47 13.62
N PHE A 66 19.42 33.63 12.86
CA PHE A 66 19.61 32.20 12.82
C PHE A 66 20.27 31.81 11.50
N THR A 67 21.44 31.20 11.58
CA THR A 67 22.20 30.72 10.43
C THR A 67 22.07 29.21 10.35
N THR A 68 21.42 28.70 9.30
CA THR A 68 21.30 27.25 9.07
C THR A 68 22.53 26.70 8.39
N PHE A 69 22.89 25.47 8.74
CA PHE A 69 23.89 24.70 8.01
C PHE A 69 23.22 23.80 6.99
N ASN A 70 23.82 23.68 5.81
CA ASN A 70 23.40 22.66 4.86
C ASN A 70 23.95 21.30 5.33
N VAL A 71 23.11 20.52 6.01
CA VAL A 71 23.48 19.22 6.61
C VAL A 71 23.97 18.21 5.55
N ALA A 72 23.67 18.42 4.26
CA ALA A 72 24.19 17.61 3.17
C ALA A 72 25.70 17.81 2.87
N GLN A 73 26.36 18.81 3.47
CA GLN A 73 27.76 19.15 3.16
C GLN A 73 28.78 18.82 4.27
N LYS A 74 28.38 18.26 5.42
CA LYS A 74 29.35 17.87 6.46
C LYS A 74 29.89 16.45 6.19
N LYS A 75 30.68 16.30 5.13
CA LYS A 75 31.65 15.19 5.04
C LYS A 75 32.84 15.59 5.93
N PRO A 76 33.30 14.76 6.89
CA PRO A 76 34.38 15.14 7.79
C PRO A 76 35.69 15.34 7.00
N VAL A 77 36.28 16.52 7.15
CA VAL A 77 37.63 16.85 6.69
C VAL A 77 38.60 16.28 7.72
N THR A 78 39.37 15.26 7.34
CA THR A 78 40.64 14.91 7.98
C THR A 78 41.77 15.18 6.98
N ALA A 79 42.83 15.77 7.52
CA ALA A 79 43.94 16.44 6.87
C ALA A 79 44.76 15.61 5.87
N ALA A 80 45.24 16.26 4.81
CA ALA A 80 46.66 16.34 4.39
C ALA A 80 46.78 16.92 2.96
N ALA A 81 47.51 18.03 2.83
CA ALA A 81 48.14 18.49 1.58
C ALA A 81 49.45 17.67 1.35
N PRO A 82 50.18 17.69 0.20
CA PRO A 82 50.33 18.85 -0.69
C PRO A 82 50.54 18.63 -2.22
N LEU A 83 50.47 19.77 -2.93
CA LEU A 83 51.26 20.22 -4.10
C LEU A 83 51.52 19.29 -5.31
N ALA A 84 51.02 19.68 -6.49
CA ALA A 84 51.81 19.79 -7.73
C ALA A 84 51.04 20.57 -8.82
N SER A 85 51.79 21.41 -9.54
CA SER A 85 51.36 22.38 -10.55
C SER A 85 51.67 21.87 -11.96
N SER A 86 50.86 22.25 -12.97
CA SER A 86 51.21 22.51 -14.39
C SER A 86 49.94 22.36 -15.26
N SER A 87 49.77 22.92 -16.45
CA SER A 87 50.18 24.16 -17.15
C SER A 87 49.57 24.02 -18.56
N ALA A 88 49.11 25.12 -19.16
CA ALA A 88 48.87 25.33 -20.61
C ALA A 88 47.73 24.51 -21.29
N SER A 89 46.99 24.95 -22.30
CA SER A 89 46.95 26.18 -23.13
C SER A 89 45.70 26.15 -24.04
N LEU A 90 45.39 27.33 -24.60
CA LEU A 90 44.43 27.77 -25.63
C LEU A 90 44.25 26.76 -26.81
N SER A 91 43.15 26.63 -27.57
CA SER A 91 42.44 27.63 -28.38
C SER A 91 41.26 27.00 -29.16
N SER A 92 40.42 27.87 -29.75
CA SER A 92 39.70 27.71 -31.04
C SER A 92 38.17 27.57 -31.01
N VAL A 93 37.61 27.87 -32.18
CA VAL A 93 36.47 28.74 -32.43
C VAL A 93 35.26 27.99 -32.97
N ALA A 94 34.12 28.68 -32.88
CA ALA A 94 32.98 28.63 -33.80
C ALA A 94 31.82 27.64 -33.56
N ALA A 95 30.65 28.23 -33.80
CA ALA A 95 29.38 27.66 -34.25
C ALA A 95 28.41 27.05 -33.21
N ALA A 96 27.29 27.75 -33.11
CA ALA A 96 26.01 27.40 -32.52
C ALA A 96 25.65 25.89 -32.54
N ALA A 97 25.51 25.31 -31.35
CA ALA A 97 24.52 24.29 -31.04
C ALA A 97 24.38 24.23 -29.52
N GLN A 98 23.14 24.33 -29.01
CA GLN A 98 22.85 24.16 -27.58
C GLN A 98 23.26 22.75 -27.13
N PRO A 99 24.06 22.58 -26.05
CA PRO A 99 24.21 21.29 -25.41
C PRO A 99 23.01 21.06 -24.49
N LEU A 100 22.23 20.03 -24.80
CA LEU A 100 21.29 19.39 -23.89
C LEU A 100 21.94 19.19 -22.51
N VAL A 101 21.42 19.89 -21.51
CA VAL A 101 21.86 19.77 -20.13
C VAL A 101 21.48 18.37 -19.61
N PRO A 102 22.43 17.53 -19.17
CA PRO A 102 22.11 16.23 -18.60
C PRO A 102 21.34 16.39 -17.30
N LEU A 103 20.21 15.70 -17.22
CA LEU A 103 19.37 15.54 -16.04
C LEU A 103 20.19 14.89 -14.91
N GLY A 104 20.31 15.53 -13.74
CA GLY A 104 20.69 14.83 -12.51
C GLY A 104 21.95 15.30 -11.75
N GLN A 105 22.43 16.53 -11.89
CA GLN A 105 23.36 17.08 -10.89
C GLN A 105 22.58 17.87 -9.83
N PRO A 106 22.74 17.58 -8.52
CA PRO A 106 22.21 18.46 -7.48
C PRO A 106 22.95 19.79 -7.61
N LYS A 107 22.26 20.82 -8.12
CA LYS A 107 22.74 22.20 -8.03
C LYS A 107 23.18 22.42 -6.58
N LYS A 108 24.45 22.78 -6.37
CA LYS A 108 24.98 23.14 -5.05
C LYS A 108 24.10 24.23 -4.47
N LEU A 109 23.14 23.87 -3.61
CA LEU A 109 22.40 24.84 -2.83
C LEU A 109 23.41 25.58 -1.95
N PRO A 110 23.32 26.92 -1.83
CA PRO A 110 24.28 27.69 -1.06
C PRO A 110 24.40 27.21 0.38
N THR A 111 25.65 27.22 0.84
CA THR A 111 26.19 26.51 2.01
C THR A 111 25.65 26.97 3.37
N SER A 112 24.89 28.06 3.44
CA SER A 112 24.23 28.51 4.68
C SER A 112 23.12 29.52 4.36
N GLN A 113 22.00 29.48 5.09
CA GLN A 113 20.91 30.46 4.94
C GLN A 113 20.69 31.21 6.25
N ASN A 114 20.71 32.53 6.17
CA ASN A 114 20.45 33.40 7.30
C ASN A 114 18.96 33.74 7.38
N HIS A 115 18.42 33.69 8.59
CA HIS A 115 17.03 33.98 8.89
C HIS A 115 16.96 34.97 10.05
N LYS A 116 16.11 35.97 9.96
CA LYS A 116 15.90 36.96 11.02
C LYS A 116 14.72 36.55 11.89
N PHE A 117 14.89 36.57 13.20
CA PHE A 117 13.80 36.27 14.13
C PHE A 117 13.15 37.60 14.54
N LEU A 118 11.88 37.75 14.19
CA LEU A 118 11.06 38.87 14.61
C LEU A 118 10.36 38.52 15.91
N VAL A 119 10.82 39.13 17.00
CA VAL A 119 10.30 38.88 18.34
C VAL A 119 8.99 39.66 18.55
N THR A 120 7.95 38.93 18.96
CA THR A 120 6.61 39.43 19.26
C THR A 120 6.28 39.16 20.72
N ASN A 121 5.63 40.13 21.39
CA ASN A 121 5.17 39.93 22.75
C ASN A 121 4.05 38.86 22.79
N VAL A 122 4.05 38.01 23.81
CA VAL A 122 2.99 37.01 24.07
C VAL A 122 1.66 37.66 24.52
N GLY A 123 1.67 38.96 24.81
CA GLY A 123 0.47 39.75 25.08
C GLY A 123 -0.27 39.24 26.32
N ASN A 124 -1.59 39.09 26.20
CA ASN A 124 -2.47 38.69 27.31
C ASN A 124 -2.74 37.18 27.36
N GLN A 125 -2.09 36.38 26.50
CA GLN A 125 -2.28 34.94 26.44
C GLN A 125 -1.19 34.22 27.24
N LYS A 126 -1.60 33.37 28.19
CA LYS A 126 -0.68 32.46 28.90
C LYS A 126 -0.58 31.17 28.12
N LEU A 127 0.55 30.94 27.47
CA LEU A 127 0.85 29.71 26.75
C LEU A 127 1.76 28.82 27.61
N VAL A 128 1.44 27.53 27.66
CA VAL A 128 2.17 26.49 28.41
C VAL A 128 2.43 25.32 27.47
N VAL A 129 3.62 24.72 27.56
CA VAL A 129 3.97 23.53 26.78
C VAL A 129 3.77 22.30 27.66
N MET A 130 3.05 21.33 27.13
CA MET A 130 2.83 20.03 27.76
C MET A 130 3.34 18.93 26.83
N SER A 131 3.89 17.88 27.41
CA SER A 131 4.36 16.69 26.69
C SER A 131 3.68 15.46 27.29
N GLU A 132 3.48 14.45 26.44
CA GLU A 132 2.93 13.16 26.82
C GLU A 132 3.93 12.09 26.39
N ALA A 133 4.38 11.29 27.35
CA ALA A 133 5.25 10.15 27.07
C ALA A 133 4.43 9.04 26.39
N LYS A 134 4.82 8.67 25.17
CA LYS A 134 4.12 7.65 24.39
C LYS A 134 4.28 6.28 25.05
N SER A 135 3.18 5.60 25.33
CA SER A 135 3.19 4.20 25.76
C SER A 135 3.41 3.31 24.53
N ASP A 136 4.59 2.70 24.40
CA ASP A 136 4.69 1.54 23.54
C ASP A 136 3.96 0.38 24.23
N ASN A 137 3.10 -0.30 23.48
CA ASN A 137 2.06 -1.21 23.98
C ASN A 137 2.62 -2.54 24.54
N SER A 138 3.87 -2.56 25.01
CA SER A 138 4.62 -3.71 25.49
C SER A 138 5.00 -3.54 26.96
N GLY A 139 4.05 -3.84 27.86
CA GLY A 139 4.33 -4.07 29.28
C GLY A 139 4.33 -2.83 30.16
N SER A 140 3.40 -2.81 31.11
CA SER A 140 3.34 -2.17 32.44
C SER A 140 4.42 -1.17 32.91
N ASP A 141 4.86 -0.21 32.10
CA ASP A 141 5.68 0.91 32.59
C ASP A 141 4.79 2.00 33.22
N PRO A 142 4.93 2.32 34.52
CA PRO A 142 4.10 3.32 35.22
C PRO A 142 4.34 4.76 34.76
N LEU A 143 5.24 4.97 33.79
CA LEU A 143 5.55 6.28 33.19
C LEU A 143 4.86 6.50 31.83
N ALA A 144 4.22 5.45 31.29
CA ALA A 144 3.59 5.46 29.99
C ALA A 144 2.26 6.22 30.03
N GLY A 145 2.13 7.31 29.26
CA GLY A 145 0.98 8.22 29.34
C GLY A 145 1.05 9.27 30.47
N LYS A 146 2.21 9.42 31.12
CA LYS A 146 2.45 10.52 32.07
C LYS A 146 2.45 11.85 31.30
N ILE A 147 1.62 12.77 31.78
CA ILE A 147 1.55 14.14 31.26
C ILE A 147 2.47 15.01 32.10
N CYS A 148 3.33 15.79 31.44
CA CYS A 148 4.24 16.72 32.11
C CYS A 148 4.15 18.12 31.52
N VAL A 149 4.31 19.12 32.38
CA VAL A 149 4.40 20.54 32.02
C VAL A 149 5.87 20.89 31.80
N GLU A 150 6.25 21.18 30.56
CA GLU A 150 7.63 21.49 30.15
C GLU A 150 8.02 22.95 30.43
N GLY A 151 7.03 23.83 30.56
CA GLY A 151 7.25 25.22 30.92
C GLY A 151 6.28 26.22 30.32
N ARG A 152 6.45 27.48 30.71
CA ARG A 152 5.65 28.62 30.24
C ARG A 152 6.35 29.33 29.09
N VAL A 153 5.60 29.65 28.04
CA VAL A 153 6.13 30.43 26.92
C VAL A 153 6.34 31.87 27.38
N MET A 154 7.60 32.30 27.40
CA MET A 154 7.98 33.67 27.74
C MET A 154 7.96 34.59 26.53
N GLN A 155 8.37 34.07 25.37
CA GLN A 155 8.53 34.90 24.18
C GLN A 155 8.07 34.17 22.93
N ARG A 156 7.44 34.92 22.02
CA ARG A 156 7.08 34.45 20.69
C ARG A 156 8.00 35.09 19.65
N ALA A 157 8.41 34.32 18.67
CA ALA A 157 9.18 34.83 17.54
C ALA A 157 8.69 34.23 16.21
N GLU A 158 8.84 34.98 15.14
CA GLU A 158 8.67 34.47 13.78
C GLU A 158 10.03 34.46 13.06
N CYS A 159 10.41 33.30 12.54
CA CYS A 159 11.61 33.14 11.70
C CYS A 159 11.28 33.59 10.27
N HIS A 160 11.86 34.70 9.85
CA HIS A 160 11.71 35.27 8.53
C HIS A 160 12.97 35.02 7.69
N PRO A 161 12.84 34.52 6.44
CA PRO A 161 13.97 34.42 5.53
C PRO A 161 14.50 35.80 5.16
N ILE A 162 15.81 35.92 5.04
CA ILE A 162 16.44 37.08 4.42
C ILE A 162 16.32 36.93 2.89
N VAL A 163 15.85 37.98 2.21
CA VAL A 163 15.52 37.94 0.77
C VAL A 163 16.79 38.04 -0.07
N ASP A 164 17.59 36.98 -0.06
CA ASP A 164 18.79 36.86 -0.88
C ASP A 164 18.47 36.25 -2.25
N SER A 165 19.46 36.29 -3.17
CA SER A 165 19.38 35.59 -4.46
C SER A 165 19.00 34.11 -4.31
N ASN A 166 19.57 33.45 -3.29
CA ASN A 166 19.29 32.06 -2.95
C ASN A 166 17.82 31.83 -2.56
N TYR A 167 17.29 32.65 -1.65
CA TYR A 167 15.90 32.53 -1.21
C TYR A 167 14.93 32.73 -2.39
N ARG A 168 15.22 33.67 -3.29
CA ARG A 168 14.45 33.86 -4.53
C ARG A 168 14.48 32.64 -5.44
N GLN A 169 15.61 31.94 -5.53
CA GLN A 169 15.72 30.69 -6.30
C GLN A 169 14.90 29.56 -5.67
N ILE A 170 15.04 29.32 -4.36
CA ILE A 170 14.27 28.29 -3.65
C ILE A 170 12.77 28.54 -3.79
N LYS A 171 12.34 29.80 -3.63
CA LYS A 171 10.93 30.16 -3.76
C LYS A 171 10.42 29.98 -5.19
N ARG A 172 11.23 30.27 -6.21
CA ARG A 172 10.89 30.00 -7.62
C ARG A 172 10.72 28.51 -7.87
N GLU A 173 11.65 27.69 -7.38
CA GLU A 173 11.60 26.23 -7.53
C GLU A 173 10.37 25.64 -6.83
N GLN A 174 10.08 26.08 -5.59
CA GLN A 174 8.89 25.66 -4.85
C GLN A 174 7.59 26.05 -5.54
N VAL A 175 7.49 27.30 -6.02
CA VAL A 175 6.31 27.76 -6.76
C VAL A 175 6.19 26.98 -8.06
N SER A 176 7.28 26.70 -8.77
CA SER A 176 7.25 25.90 -10.00
C SER A 176 6.78 24.47 -9.75
N ALA A 177 7.30 23.80 -8.71
CA ALA A 177 6.93 22.44 -8.37
C ALA A 177 5.50 22.34 -7.83
N HIS A 178 5.04 23.35 -7.09
CA HIS A 178 3.66 23.39 -6.60
C HIS A 178 2.66 23.73 -7.72
N ASN A 179 3.04 24.61 -8.64
CA ASN A 179 2.19 25.02 -9.76
C ASN A 179 2.26 24.06 -10.94
N THR A 180 3.19 23.11 -10.98
CA THR A 180 3.15 22.02 -11.96
C THR A 180 2.01 21.07 -11.61
N PRO A 181 0.93 21.01 -12.42
CA PRO A 181 -0.19 20.12 -12.12
C PRO A 181 0.27 18.66 -12.21
N GLN A 182 -0.08 17.85 -11.21
CA GLN A 182 0.28 16.42 -11.18
C GLN A 182 -0.38 15.61 -12.31
N ARG A 183 -1.47 16.12 -12.89
CA ARG A 183 -2.17 15.53 -14.03
C ARG A 183 -2.06 16.46 -15.21
N GLN A 184 -1.33 16.02 -16.24
CA GLN A 184 -1.23 16.73 -17.51
C GLN A 184 -1.73 15.83 -18.63
N MET A 185 -2.61 16.37 -19.48
CA MET A 185 -2.95 15.74 -20.75
C MET A 185 -1.69 15.73 -21.62
N LYS A 186 -1.11 14.55 -21.81
CA LYS A 186 -0.02 14.38 -22.79
C LYS A 186 -0.67 14.04 -24.13
N LEU A 187 -0.47 14.89 -25.13
CA LEU A 187 -0.83 14.56 -26.51
C LEU A 187 0.10 13.42 -26.95
N LEU A 188 -0.47 12.27 -27.30
CA LEU A 188 0.28 11.17 -27.88
C LEU A 188 0.59 11.55 -29.34
N PRO A 189 1.87 11.60 -29.76
CA PRO A 189 2.24 12.03 -31.11
C PRO A 189 1.77 11.04 -32.19
N GLY A 190 1.40 9.82 -31.80
CA GLY A 190 0.87 8.79 -32.68
C GLY A 190 -0.43 8.21 -32.11
N PHE A 191 -1.26 7.71 -33.02
CA PHE A 191 -2.47 6.97 -32.65
C PHE A 191 -2.07 5.62 -32.01
N VAL A 192 -2.55 5.37 -30.79
CA VAL A 192 -2.39 4.06 -30.14
C VAL A 192 -3.38 3.11 -30.81
N GLN A 193 -2.89 2.25 -31.71
CA GLN A 193 -3.68 1.13 -32.20
C GLN A 193 -3.97 0.19 -31.03
N THR A 194 -5.07 0.43 -30.35
CA THR A 194 -5.63 -0.56 -29.42
C THR A 194 -6.21 -1.64 -30.33
N TYR A 195 -5.43 -2.69 -30.60
CA TYR A 195 -5.94 -3.89 -31.24
C TYR A 195 -6.97 -4.48 -30.28
N LYS A 196 -8.23 -4.12 -30.48
CA LYS A 196 -9.34 -4.81 -29.83
C LYS A 196 -9.22 -6.24 -30.34
N PRO A 197 -8.99 -7.25 -29.49
CA PRO A 197 -9.07 -8.62 -29.95
C PRO A 197 -10.43 -8.74 -30.61
N VAL A 198 -10.42 -9.07 -31.90
CA VAL A 198 -11.62 -9.27 -32.69
C VAL A 198 -12.44 -10.25 -31.85
N LYS A 199 -13.57 -9.78 -31.30
CA LYS A 199 -14.56 -10.67 -30.73
C LYS A 199 -14.90 -11.58 -31.90
N GLU A 200 -14.34 -12.77 -31.95
CA GLU A 200 -15.00 -13.84 -32.67
C GLU A 200 -16.44 -13.80 -32.16
N PRO A 201 -17.42 -13.54 -33.02
CA PRO A 201 -18.79 -13.44 -32.60
C PRO A 201 -19.11 -14.71 -31.80
N VAL A 202 -19.89 -14.57 -30.73
CA VAL A 202 -20.28 -15.66 -29.81
C VAL A 202 -20.95 -16.87 -30.53
N GLY A 203 -21.09 -16.81 -31.86
CA GLY A 203 -21.38 -17.91 -32.78
C GLY A 203 -20.26 -18.95 -32.98
N SER A 204 -18.96 -18.63 -32.87
CA SER A 204 -17.90 -19.64 -33.08
C SER A 204 -17.90 -20.76 -32.02
N MET A 205 -18.40 -20.47 -30.81
CA MET A 205 -18.65 -21.52 -29.79
C MET A 205 -19.85 -22.42 -30.11
N LYS A 206 -20.84 -21.94 -30.88
CA LYS A 206 -21.93 -22.79 -31.36
C LYS A 206 -21.43 -23.81 -32.37
N ASP A 207 -20.47 -23.45 -33.22
CA ASP A 207 -19.92 -24.37 -34.22
C ASP A 207 -19.10 -25.50 -33.58
N MET A 208 -18.38 -25.22 -32.48
CA MET A 208 -17.73 -26.26 -31.67
C MET A 208 -18.74 -27.14 -30.91
N LYS A 209 -19.84 -26.56 -30.39
CA LYS A 209 -20.92 -27.35 -29.75
C LYS A 209 -21.73 -28.19 -30.74
N ALA A 210 -21.91 -27.71 -31.97
CA ALA A 210 -22.57 -28.44 -33.06
C ALA A 210 -21.69 -29.60 -33.57
N LYS A 211 -20.36 -29.41 -33.64
CA LYS A 211 -19.42 -30.51 -33.93
C LYS A 211 -19.40 -31.58 -32.83
N LYS A 212 -19.62 -31.21 -31.56
CA LYS A 212 -19.73 -32.15 -30.43
C LYS A 212 -21.11 -32.78 -30.25
N ALA A 213 -22.14 -32.31 -30.95
CA ALA A 213 -23.45 -32.97 -31.02
C ALA A 213 -23.38 -34.17 -31.98
N GLU A 214 -22.47 -35.10 -31.70
CA GLU A 214 -22.32 -36.37 -32.39
C GLU A 214 -23.66 -37.13 -32.28
N LYS A 215 -24.29 -37.40 -33.43
CA LYS A 215 -25.56 -38.13 -33.49
C LYS A 215 -25.32 -39.55 -32.98
N ARG A 216 -25.77 -39.81 -31.76
CA ARG A 216 -25.71 -41.12 -31.10
C ARG A 216 -26.54 -42.14 -31.88
N SER A 217 -25.88 -43.01 -32.63
CA SER A 217 -26.52 -44.14 -33.32
C SER A 217 -26.94 -45.21 -32.32
N ARG A 218 -28.04 -45.90 -32.61
CA ARG A 218 -28.48 -47.06 -31.81
C ARG A 218 -27.52 -48.22 -32.06
N ALA A 219 -26.85 -48.67 -31.00
CA ALA A 219 -26.09 -49.92 -31.01
C ALA A 219 -27.01 -51.11 -30.79
N GLU A 220 -26.48 -52.30 -31.01
CA GLU A 220 -27.16 -53.58 -30.79
C GLU A 220 -27.33 -53.85 -29.28
N LYS A 221 -28.45 -54.48 -28.91
CA LYS A 221 -28.96 -54.51 -27.53
C LYS A 221 -28.00 -55.19 -26.56
N ASP A 222 -27.38 -56.29 -26.96
CA ASP A 222 -26.53 -57.10 -26.08
C ASP A 222 -25.24 -56.34 -25.73
N LYS A 223 -24.67 -55.61 -26.70
CA LYS A 223 -23.51 -54.74 -26.47
C LYS A 223 -23.81 -53.59 -25.50
N VAL A 224 -25.02 -53.03 -25.54
CA VAL A 224 -25.42 -51.96 -24.62
C VAL A 224 -25.61 -52.53 -23.21
N LEU A 225 -26.16 -53.74 -23.09
CA LEU A 225 -26.31 -54.44 -21.81
C LEU A 225 -24.94 -54.69 -21.15
N ASP A 226 -23.95 -55.17 -21.89
CA ASP A 226 -22.59 -55.40 -21.34
C ASP A 226 -21.96 -54.12 -20.79
N ILE A 227 -22.11 -53.00 -21.51
CA ILE A 227 -21.61 -51.69 -21.07
C ILE A 227 -22.37 -51.21 -19.83
N LEU A 228 -23.69 -51.46 -19.77
CA LEU A 228 -24.50 -51.11 -18.62
C LEU A 228 -24.13 -51.92 -17.38
N TYR A 229 -23.93 -53.23 -17.50
CA TYR A 229 -23.49 -54.07 -16.38
C TYR A 229 -22.12 -53.62 -15.85
N ASN A 230 -21.17 -53.30 -16.73
CA ASN A 230 -19.86 -52.74 -16.32
C ASN A 230 -19.99 -51.35 -15.68
N ALA A 231 -20.95 -50.52 -16.11
CA ALA A 231 -21.23 -49.26 -15.44
C ALA A 231 -21.75 -49.52 -14.01
N PHE A 232 -22.76 -50.37 -13.86
CA PHE A 232 -23.38 -50.68 -12.56
C PHE A 232 -22.44 -51.41 -11.58
N GLU A 233 -21.42 -52.11 -12.09
CA GLU A 233 -20.34 -52.66 -11.25
C GLU A 233 -19.55 -51.55 -10.53
N LYS A 234 -19.41 -50.37 -11.15
CA LYS A 234 -18.69 -49.22 -10.56
C LYS A 234 -19.56 -48.43 -9.60
N HIS A 235 -20.83 -48.22 -9.94
CA HIS A 235 -21.78 -47.52 -9.07
C HIS A 235 -23.15 -48.18 -9.08
N GLN A 236 -23.68 -48.39 -7.88
CA GLN A 236 -25.01 -48.97 -7.63
C GLN A 236 -26.16 -48.19 -8.30
N PHE A 237 -26.05 -46.87 -8.33
CA PHE A 237 -27.10 -45.96 -8.79
C PHE A 237 -26.56 -45.01 -9.86
N TYR A 238 -27.28 -44.87 -10.97
CA TYR A 238 -26.91 -43.94 -12.04
C TYR A 238 -28.06 -43.03 -12.49
N ASN A 239 -27.71 -41.81 -12.89
CA ASN A 239 -28.64 -40.92 -13.58
C ASN A 239 -28.72 -41.29 -15.07
N ILE A 240 -29.90 -41.13 -15.66
CA ILE A 240 -30.09 -41.32 -17.11
C ILE A 240 -29.11 -40.48 -17.94
N LYS A 241 -28.73 -39.28 -17.48
CA LYS A 241 -27.75 -38.40 -18.16
C LYS A 241 -26.35 -39.00 -18.21
N ASP A 242 -25.95 -39.72 -17.16
CA ASP A 242 -24.61 -40.28 -17.05
C ASP A 242 -24.51 -41.57 -17.87
N LEU A 243 -25.56 -42.41 -17.82
CA LEU A 243 -25.66 -43.59 -18.67
C LEU A 243 -25.70 -43.21 -20.15
N MET A 244 -26.35 -42.10 -20.48
CA MET A 244 -26.32 -41.49 -21.81
C MET A 244 -24.90 -41.08 -22.25
N GLY A 245 -24.07 -40.60 -21.33
CA GLY A 245 -22.67 -40.25 -21.59
C GLY A 245 -21.78 -41.48 -21.78
N ILE A 246 -21.95 -42.49 -20.94
CA ILE A 246 -21.15 -43.73 -20.93
C ILE A 246 -21.48 -44.60 -22.15
N THR A 247 -22.76 -44.88 -22.39
CA THR A 247 -23.21 -45.77 -23.47
C THR A 247 -23.23 -45.09 -24.83
N LYS A 248 -23.19 -43.75 -24.85
CA LYS A 248 -23.42 -42.91 -26.03
C LYS A 248 -24.69 -43.32 -26.80
N GLN A 249 -25.71 -43.83 -26.12
CA GLN A 249 -27.00 -44.18 -26.72
C GLN A 249 -28.03 -43.04 -26.58
N PRO A 250 -29.04 -42.96 -27.47
CA PRO A 250 -30.13 -42.00 -27.33
C PRO A 250 -31.03 -42.35 -26.13
N ALA A 251 -31.48 -41.33 -25.41
CA ALA A 251 -32.32 -41.45 -24.21
C ALA A 251 -33.55 -42.38 -24.33
N PRO A 252 -34.34 -42.38 -25.43
CA PRO A 252 -35.50 -43.27 -25.53
C PRO A 252 -35.10 -44.75 -25.57
N TYR A 253 -34.08 -45.10 -26.35
CA TYR A 253 -33.62 -46.49 -26.49
C TYR A 253 -33.04 -47.02 -25.18
N LEU A 254 -32.29 -46.17 -24.47
CA LEU A 254 -31.73 -46.53 -23.19
C LEU A 254 -32.82 -46.77 -22.13
N LYS A 255 -33.92 -46.02 -22.15
CA LYS A 255 -35.07 -46.23 -21.26
C LYS A 255 -35.83 -47.53 -21.53
N GLU A 256 -35.85 -48.01 -22.77
CA GLU A 256 -36.47 -49.31 -23.11
C GLU A 256 -35.68 -50.44 -22.46
N ILE A 257 -34.36 -50.43 -22.62
CA ILE A 257 -33.46 -51.43 -22.03
C ILE A 257 -33.49 -51.34 -20.49
N LEU A 258 -33.38 -50.13 -19.92
CA LEU A 258 -33.41 -49.94 -18.47
C LEU A 258 -34.74 -50.36 -17.83
N LYS A 259 -35.88 -50.28 -18.54
CA LYS A 259 -37.16 -50.80 -18.00
C LYS A 259 -37.17 -52.33 -17.85
N GLU A 260 -36.41 -53.05 -18.67
CA GLU A 260 -36.33 -54.50 -18.60
C GLU A 260 -35.45 -54.95 -17.41
N ILE A 261 -34.27 -54.33 -17.25
CA ILE A 261 -33.23 -54.80 -16.31
C ILE A 261 -33.07 -53.96 -15.03
N CYS A 262 -33.59 -52.72 -14.98
CA CYS A 262 -33.39 -51.80 -13.86
C CYS A 262 -34.71 -51.40 -13.19
N ASN A 263 -34.62 -51.03 -11.91
CA ASN A 263 -35.68 -50.35 -11.17
C ASN A 263 -35.41 -48.84 -11.15
N TYR A 264 -36.48 -48.07 -11.28
CA TYR A 264 -36.42 -46.61 -11.24
C TYR A 264 -36.78 -46.11 -9.85
N ASN A 265 -35.81 -45.51 -9.15
CA ASN A 265 -36.02 -45.07 -7.78
C ASN A 265 -36.72 -43.70 -7.74
N MET A 266 -37.89 -43.65 -7.09
CA MET A 266 -38.68 -42.44 -6.89
C MET A 266 -38.53 -41.81 -5.51
N ALA A 267 -37.88 -42.50 -4.57
CA ALA A 267 -37.66 -42.04 -3.21
C ALA A 267 -36.33 -41.25 -3.09
N ALA A 268 -36.32 -40.23 -2.24
CA ALA A 268 -35.06 -39.62 -1.79
C ALA A 268 -34.34 -40.62 -0.86
N PRO A 269 -32.99 -40.74 -0.87
CA PRO A 269 -31.98 -39.81 -1.41
C PRO A 269 -31.56 -40.04 -2.88
N HIS A 270 -31.94 -41.16 -3.51
CA HIS A 270 -31.53 -41.51 -4.88
C HIS A 270 -32.66 -41.31 -5.91
N LYS A 271 -33.44 -40.23 -5.74
CA LYS A 271 -34.58 -39.91 -6.60
C LYS A 271 -34.12 -39.68 -8.04
N TYR A 272 -34.84 -40.28 -8.98
CA TYR A 272 -34.57 -40.24 -10.43
C TYR A 272 -33.32 -41.04 -10.88
N MET A 273 -32.79 -41.90 -10.01
CA MET A 273 -31.69 -42.81 -10.36
C MET A 273 -32.23 -44.19 -10.75
N TRP A 274 -31.50 -44.85 -11.63
CA TRP A 274 -31.71 -46.24 -12.01
C TRP A 274 -30.75 -47.11 -11.21
N GLU A 275 -31.26 -48.24 -10.73
CA GLU A 275 -30.47 -49.32 -10.12
C GLU A 275 -30.81 -50.63 -10.81
N LEU A 276 -29.85 -51.54 -10.89
CA LEU A 276 -30.11 -52.86 -11.47
C LEU A 276 -31.10 -53.65 -10.60
N LYS A 277 -32.01 -54.41 -11.20
CA LYS A 277 -32.89 -55.33 -10.48
C LYS A 277 -32.05 -56.36 -9.71
N PRO A 278 -32.51 -56.80 -8.52
CA PRO A 278 -31.75 -57.74 -7.69
C PRO A 278 -31.46 -59.07 -8.41
N GLU A 279 -32.32 -59.48 -9.34
CA GLU A 279 -32.14 -60.69 -10.17
C GLU A 279 -30.95 -60.62 -11.12
N PHE A 280 -30.53 -59.41 -11.50
CA PHE A 280 -29.42 -59.19 -12.43
C PHE A 280 -28.17 -58.67 -11.71
N ARG A 281 -28.23 -58.47 -10.39
CA ARG A 281 -27.07 -58.11 -9.55
C ARG A 281 -26.21 -59.35 -9.31
N HIS A 282 -25.27 -59.58 -10.21
CA HIS A 282 -24.21 -60.56 -9.98
C HIS A 282 -23.11 -59.93 -9.14
N TYR A 283 -23.39 -59.66 -7.86
CA TYR A 283 -22.28 -59.48 -6.93
C TYR A 283 -21.51 -60.80 -6.92
N LYS A 284 -20.25 -60.76 -7.34
CA LYS A 284 -19.32 -61.76 -6.83
C LYS A 284 -19.34 -61.59 -5.32
N SER A 285 -19.93 -62.56 -4.61
CA SER A 285 -19.85 -62.67 -3.16
C SER A 285 -18.36 -62.84 -2.79
N GLN A 286 -17.64 -61.73 -2.65
CA GLN A 286 -16.34 -61.71 -1.99
C GLN A 286 -16.59 -61.42 -0.51
N GLU A 287 -16.72 -62.53 0.24
CA GLU A 287 -16.41 -62.71 1.66
C GLU A 287 -16.49 -61.47 2.57
N GLU A 288 -17.66 -61.28 3.20
CA GLU A 288 -17.71 -60.70 4.54
C GLU A 288 -17.51 -61.83 5.57
N SER A 289 -16.40 -61.82 6.30
CA SER A 289 -16.38 -62.31 7.67
C SER A 289 -15.56 -61.34 8.52
N GLY A 290 -16.27 -60.47 9.25
CA GLY A 290 -15.64 -59.34 9.93
C GLY A 290 -16.54 -58.58 10.91
N ALA A 291 -17.31 -59.31 11.73
CA ALA A 291 -17.65 -59.00 13.12
C ALA A 291 -18.53 -57.78 13.53
N SER A 292 -19.24 -58.03 14.63
CA SER A 292 -20.03 -57.16 15.54
C SER A 292 -21.47 -56.85 15.07
N GLY A 293 -22.55 -57.21 15.77
CA GLY A 293 -22.74 -57.65 17.16
C GLY A 293 -23.20 -56.47 18.02
N THR A 294 -24.47 -56.47 18.43
CA THR A 294 -24.99 -56.15 19.79
C THR A 294 -26.43 -55.60 19.75
N THR A 295 -27.29 -56.35 20.44
CA THR A 295 -28.64 -56.07 20.98
C THR A 295 -29.80 -55.88 20.02
#